data_AF-A0A2S1JSC5-F1
#
_entry.id   AF-A0A2S1JSC5-F1
#
_cell.length_a   1.000
_cell.length_b   1.000
_cell.length_c   1.000
_cell.angle_alpha   90.00
_cell.angle_beta   90.00
_cell.angle_gamma   90.00
#
_symmetry.space_group_name_H-M   'P 1'
#
loop_
_entity.id
_entity.type
_entity.pdbx_description
1 polymer ?
#
loop_
_entity_poly.entity_id
_entity_poly.type
_entity_poly.pdbx_seq_one_letter_code
_entity_poly.pdbx_strand_id
1 'polypeptide(L)'
;MGSGNDYEHRREWIEFKMHNLASIFALDIAAYAVMSNHYHIVLYIDKEKAPNWPDTEVILRWQKRFKASNLVRRYLQRDTLDHCEMRKLKEIIALWRGRLVDLSWFMRCLNESIARQANAEDNCTGRFWEGRFKSQALLDERALAACMAYVDLNPIRANMAKTPVESA
;
A
#
# COMPACT_ATOMS: atom_id res chain seq x y z
N MET A 1 -9.66 -34.17 3.23
CA MET A 1 -9.30 -33.52 4.51
C MET A 1 -8.53 -32.25 4.15
N GLY A 2 -9.23 -31.14 3.95
CA GLY A 2 -8.57 -29.83 3.81
C GLY A 2 -8.15 -29.39 5.20
N SER A 3 -6.88 -29.04 5.38
CA SER A 3 -6.38 -28.42 6.60
C SER A 3 -7.25 -27.19 6.92
N GLY A 4 -8.09 -27.29 7.95
CA GLY A 4 -8.89 -26.20 8.49
C GLY A 4 -8.03 -25.22 9.27
N ASN A 5 -6.98 -24.70 8.63
CA ASN A 5 -6.30 -23.53 9.14
C ASN A 5 -7.17 -22.34 8.79
N ASP A 6 -7.84 -21.85 9.81
CA ASP A 6 -8.51 -20.57 9.77
C ASP A 6 -7.43 -19.48 9.69
N TYR A 7 -7.28 -18.90 8.51
CA TYR A 7 -6.36 -17.79 8.24
C TYR A 7 -7.08 -16.45 8.38
N GLU A 8 -8.22 -16.38 9.06
CA GLU A 8 -8.96 -15.14 9.24
C GLU A 8 -8.17 -14.08 10.02
N HIS A 9 -7.23 -14.47 10.88
CA HIS A 9 -6.27 -13.54 11.50
C HIS A 9 -5.34 -12.89 10.45
N ARG A 10 -5.11 -13.57 9.32
CA ARG A 10 -4.45 -13.00 8.14
C ARG A 10 -5.34 -11.98 7.41
N ARG A 11 -6.53 -11.66 7.88
CA ARG A 11 -7.26 -10.51 7.37
C ARG A 11 -6.77 -9.24 8.04
N GLU A 12 -6.77 -9.23 9.37
CA GLU A 12 -6.44 -8.05 10.19
C GLU A 12 -5.05 -7.47 9.87
N TRP A 13 -4.03 -8.33 9.74
CA TRP A 13 -2.67 -7.89 9.41
C TRP A 13 -2.54 -7.23 8.01
N ILE A 14 -3.39 -7.62 7.04
CA ILE A 14 -3.40 -7.14 5.66
C ILE A 14 -4.11 -5.80 5.65
N GLU A 15 -5.28 -5.72 6.29
CA GLU A 15 -6.06 -4.51 6.44
C GLU A 15 -5.24 -3.42 7.14
N PHE A 16 -4.62 -3.75 8.29
CA PHE A 16 -3.71 -2.85 8.99
C PHE A 16 -2.58 -2.39 8.07
N LYS A 17 -2.01 -3.30 7.26
CA LYS A 17 -0.91 -2.94 6.37
C LYS A 17 -1.35 -2.04 5.21
N MET A 18 -2.53 -2.29 4.64
CA MET A 18 -3.14 -1.45 3.61
C MET A 18 -3.32 -0.02 4.12
N HIS A 19 -3.98 0.15 5.27
CA HIS A 19 -4.20 1.48 5.86
C HIS A 19 -2.89 2.17 6.27
N ASN A 20 -1.93 1.40 6.82
CA ASN A 20 -0.60 1.94 7.14
C ASN A 20 0.10 2.50 5.89
N LEU A 21 0.07 1.77 4.76
CA LEU A 21 0.67 2.23 3.51
C LEU A 21 -0.10 3.41 2.91
N ALA A 22 -1.42 3.43 2.97
CA ALA A 22 -2.24 4.56 2.51
C ALA A 22 -1.91 5.85 3.30
N SER A 23 -1.60 5.74 4.60
CA SER A 23 -1.15 6.89 5.40
C SER A 23 0.23 7.44 4.98
N ILE A 24 1.03 6.65 4.27
CA ILE A 24 2.38 6.99 3.82
C ILE A 24 2.34 7.55 2.39
N PHE A 25 1.64 6.86 1.49
CA PHE A 25 1.53 7.21 0.08
C PHE A 25 0.51 8.32 -0.16
N ALA A 26 0.51 8.90 -1.36
CA ALA A 26 -0.55 9.77 -1.86
C ALA A 26 -1.64 8.94 -2.55
N LEU A 27 -2.09 7.90 -1.84
CA LEU A 27 -3.07 6.92 -2.29
C LEU A 27 -4.07 6.73 -1.18
N ASP A 28 -5.35 6.94 -1.48
CA ASP A 28 -6.43 6.75 -0.53
C ASP A 28 -7.19 5.46 -0.88
N ILE A 29 -7.62 4.71 0.14
CA ILE A 29 -8.33 3.45 -0.05
C ILE A 29 -9.83 3.77 -0.12
N ALA A 30 -10.45 3.47 -1.26
CA ALA A 30 -11.88 3.65 -1.45
C ALA A 30 -12.66 2.42 -0.96
N ALA A 31 -12.13 1.22 -1.23
CA ALA A 31 -12.72 -0.05 -0.81
C ALA A 31 -11.66 -1.16 -0.87
N TYR A 32 -11.80 -2.22 -0.07
CA TYR A 32 -11.00 -3.44 -0.20
C TYR A 32 -11.79 -4.69 0.24
N ALA A 33 -11.40 -5.85 -0.27
CA ALA A 33 -11.91 -7.15 0.17
C ALA A 33 -10.75 -8.13 0.30
N VAL A 34 -10.62 -8.79 1.45
CA VAL A 34 -9.59 -9.80 1.71
C VAL A 34 -10.27 -11.17 1.80
N MET A 35 -9.80 -12.12 0.99
CA MET A 35 -10.27 -13.51 0.97
C MET A 35 -9.11 -14.45 1.31
N SER A 36 -9.40 -15.73 1.52
CA SER A 36 -8.41 -16.74 1.93
C SER A 36 -7.27 -16.95 0.92
N ASN A 37 -7.47 -16.64 -0.36
CA ASN A 37 -6.51 -16.88 -1.44
C ASN A 37 -6.13 -15.64 -2.26
N HIS A 38 -6.83 -14.51 -2.12
CA HIS A 38 -6.50 -13.26 -2.80
C HIS A 38 -7.16 -12.05 -2.12
N TYR A 39 -6.81 -10.84 -2.55
CA TYR A 39 -7.49 -9.62 -2.13
C TYR A 39 -7.77 -8.70 -3.32
N HIS A 40 -8.79 -7.86 -3.17
CA HIS A 40 -9.09 -6.74 -4.05
C HIS A 40 -8.92 -5.43 -3.29
N ILE A 41 -8.40 -4.41 -3.96
CA ILE A 41 -8.26 -3.06 -3.40
C ILE A 41 -8.60 -2.03 -4.48
N VAL A 42 -9.43 -1.07 -4.12
CA VAL A 42 -9.77 0.09 -4.94
C VAL A 42 -9.07 1.30 -4.34
N LEU A 43 -8.18 1.89 -5.13
CA LEU A 43 -7.33 3.00 -4.72
C LEU A 43 -7.68 4.25 -5.52
N TYR A 44 -7.77 5.37 -4.82
CA TYR A 44 -7.77 6.69 -5.42
C TYR A 44 -6.33 7.22 -5.43
N ILE A 45 -5.83 7.59 -6.61
CA ILE A 45 -4.51 8.18 -6.78
C ILE A 45 -4.65 9.69 -6.79
N ASP A 46 -4.30 10.32 -5.66
CA ASP A 46 -4.33 11.77 -5.54
C ASP A 46 -3.05 12.36 -6.15
N LYS A 47 -3.13 12.72 -7.43
CA LYS A 47 -2.02 13.31 -8.18
C LYS A 47 -1.67 14.72 -7.72
N GLU A 48 -2.56 15.40 -7.02
CA GLU A 48 -2.35 16.76 -6.54
C GLU A 48 -1.72 16.78 -5.13
N LYS A 49 -1.92 15.73 -4.33
CA LYS A 49 -1.38 15.63 -2.95
C LYS A 49 0.14 15.68 -2.90
N ALA A 50 0.83 14.82 -3.65
CA ALA A 50 2.29 14.70 -3.58
C ALA A 50 3.06 15.92 -4.12
N PRO A 51 2.65 16.58 -5.23
CA PRO A 51 3.25 17.84 -5.67
C PRO A 51 3.15 18.96 -4.64
N ASN A 52 2.08 18.99 -3.84
CA ASN A 52 1.87 20.03 -2.84
C ASN A 52 2.61 19.78 -1.51
N TRP A 53 3.26 18.63 -1.33
CA TRP A 53 4.06 18.37 -0.14
C TRP A 53 5.37 19.17 -0.12
N PRO A 54 5.74 19.74 1.04
CA PRO A 54 7.10 20.22 1.22
C PRO A 54 8.07 19.04 1.18
N ASP A 55 9.32 19.31 0.80
CA ASP A 55 10.39 18.31 0.71
C ASP A 55 10.58 17.54 2.03
N THR A 56 10.40 18.21 3.17
CA THR A 56 10.41 17.60 4.50
C THR A 56 9.33 16.54 4.69
N GLU A 57 8.10 16.79 4.21
CA GLU A 57 6.99 15.83 4.32
C GLU A 57 7.24 14.58 3.47
N VAL A 58 7.80 14.75 2.25
CA VAL A 58 8.21 13.63 1.39
C VAL A 58 9.25 12.75 2.10
N ILE A 59 10.25 13.37 2.73
CA ILE A 59 11.29 12.67 3.50
C ILE A 59 10.67 11.91 4.67
N LEU A 60 9.84 12.57 5.48
CA LEU A 60 9.23 11.98 6.68
C LEU A 60 8.34 10.79 6.31
N ARG A 61 7.53 10.91 5.25
CA ARG A 61 6.73 9.80 4.72
C ARG A 61 7.59 8.65 4.26
N TRP A 62 8.62 8.92 3.45
CA TRP A 62 9.53 7.89 2.94
C TRP A 62 10.23 7.13 4.09
N GLN A 63 10.65 7.85 5.14
CA GLN A 63 11.32 7.29 6.31
C GLN A 63 10.45 6.36 7.15
N LYS A 64 9.11 6.46 7.08
CA LYS A 64 8.22 5.51 7.76
C LYS A 64 8.41 4.07 7.25
N ARG A 65 8.92 3.88 6.03
CA ARG A 65 9.10 2.54 5.42
C ARG A 65 10.54 2.21 5.05
N PHE A 66 11.36 3.22 4.73
CA PHE A 66 12.70 3.03 4.17
C PHE A 66 13.76 3.79 4.97
N LYS A 67 14.99 3.29 4.97
CA LYS A 67 16.11 3.99 5.61
C LYS A 67 16.50 5.21 4.78
N ALA A 68 16.70 6.36 5.45
CA ALA A 68 17.27 7.54 4.82
C ALA A 68 18.79 7.42 4.68
N SER A 69 19.32 8.02 3.61
CA SER A 69 20.76 8.21 3.41
C SER A 69 21.34 9.23 4.39
N ASN A 70 22.65 9.22 4.59
CA ASN A 70 23.32 10.21 5.44
C ASN A 70 23.11 11.65 4.95
N LEU A 71 23.04 11.87 3.64
CA LEU A 71 22.73 13.18 3.06
C LEU A 71 21.38 13.73 3.55
N VAL A 72 20.35 12.89 3.56
CA VAL A 72 19.00 13.27 4.02
C VAL A 72 18.99 13.50 5.54
N ARG A 73 19.76 12.72 6.31
CA ARG A 73 19.87 12.94 7.77
C ARG A 73 20.50 14.29 8.10
N ARG A 74 21.60 14.64 7.43
CA ARG A 74 22.27 15.94 7.57
C ARG A 74 21.31 17.10 7.23
N TYR A 75 20.54 16.95 6.15
CA TYR A 75 19.50 17.92 5.80
C TYR A 75 18.47 18.11 6.93
N LEU A 76 17.95 17.03 7.51
CA LEU A 76 16.98 17.10 8.61
C LEU A 76 17.58 17.72 9.89
N GLN A 77 18.88 17.54 10.11
CA GLN A 77 19.64 18.13 11.21
C GLN A 77 20.00 19.61 10.99
N ARG A 78 19.65 20.18 9.82
CA ARG A 78 19.97 21.55 9.40
C ARG A 78 21.48 21.80 9.28
N ASP A 79 22.25 20.77 8.96
CA ASP A 79 23.67 20.90 8.62
C ASP A 79 23.83 21.70 7.32
N THR A 80 24.98 22.35 7.17
CA THR A 80 25.39 22.95 5.90
C THR A 80 25.62 21.86 4.86
N LEU A 81 24.91 22.01 3.73
CA LEU A 81 25.09 21.20 2.52
C LEU A 81 25.68 22.06 1.42
N ASP A 82 26.67 21.53 0.70
CA ASP A 82 27.20 22.22 -0.47
C ASP A 82 26.21 22.21 -1.66
N HIS A 83 26.56 22.90 -2.75
CA HIS A 83 25.69 23.00 -3.92
C HIS A 83 25.42 21.65 -4.60
N CYS A 84 26.42 20.77 -4.67
CA CYS A 84 26.30 19.43 -5.25
C CYS A 84 25.44 18.51 -4.37
N GLU A 85 25.63 18.56 -3.05
CA GLU A 85 24.84 17.86 -2.04
C GLU A 85 23.37 18.29 -2.09
N MET A 86 23.11 19.60 -2.16
CA MET A 86 21.76 20.14 -2.27
C MET A 86 21.08 19.70 -3.58
N ARG A 87 21.81 19.73 -4.70
CA ARG A 87 21.30 19.22 -5.98
C ARG A 87 20.96 17.74 -5.87
N LYS A 88 21.84 16.93 -5.29
CA LYS A 88 21.60 15.49 -5.15
C LYS A 88 20.44 15.18 -4.23
N LEU A 89 20.28 15.95 -3.15
CA LEU A 89 19.16 15.84 -2.24
C LEU A 89 17.84 16.08 -2.98
N LYS A 90 17.74 17.14 -3.79
CA LYS A 90 16.54 17.43 -4.59
C LYS A 90 16.20 16.32 -5.59
N GLU A 91 17.20 15.75 -6.26
CA GLU A 91 16.99 14.59 -7.15
C GLU A 91 16.40 13.39 -6.39
N ILE A 92 16.92 13.09 -5.20
CA ILE A 92 16.44 12.00 -4.35
C ILE A 92 15.00 12.25 -3.90
N ILE A 93 14.69 13.47 -3.46
CA ILE A 93 13.35 13.83 -2.99
C ILE A 93 12.34 13.79 -4.13
N ALA A 94 12.68 14.29 -5.32
CA ALA A 94 11.84 14.20 -6.50
C ALA A 94 11.54 12.75 -6.88
N LEU A 95 12.54 11.86 -6.82
CA LEU A 95 12.36 10.43 -7.04
C LEU A 95 11.41 9.83 -6.00
N TRP A 96 11.58 10.12 -4.71
CA TRP A 96 10.70 9.61 -3.65
C TRP A 96 9.27 10.11 -3.79
N ARG A 97 9.10 11.40 -4.13
CA ARG A 97 7.80 12.01 -4.40
C ARG A 97 7.06 11.27 -5.51
N GLY A 98 7.73 10.98 -6.62
CA GLY A 98 7.15 10.18 -7.72
C GLY A 98 6.79 8.75 -7.30
N ARG A 99 7.56 8.13 -6.41
CA ARG A 99 7.26 6.78 -5.89
C ARG A 99 6.06 6.76 -4.95
N LEU A 100 5.83 7.84 -4.19
CA LEU A 100 4.73 7.92 -3.23
C LEU A 100 3.35 8.09 -3.89
N VAL A 101 3.28 8.44 -5.18
CA VAL A 101 2.04 8.42 -5.99
C VAL A 101 1.92 7.18 -6.88
N ASP A 102 2.95 6.33 -6.94
CA ASP A 102 3.00 5.21 -7.89
C ASP A 102 2.29 3.95 -7.34
N LEU A 103 1.28 3.49 -8.08
CA LEU A 103 0.52 2.29 -7.74
C LEU A 103 1.42 1.04 -7.64
N SER A 104 2.40 0.89 -8.54
CA SER A 104 3.27 -0.29 -8.54
C SER A 104 4.18 -0.31 -7.30
N TRP A 105 4.64 0.84 -6.83
CA TRP A 105 5.39 0.99 -5.59
C TRP A 105 4.55 0.67 -4.36
N PHE A 106 3.29 1.12 -4.33
CA PHE A 106 2.35 0.75 -3.28
C PHE A 106 2.13 -0.76 -3.23
N MET A 107 1.77 -1.37 -4.37
CA MET A 107 1.51 -2.80 -4.48
C MET A 107 2.75 -3.64 -4.15
N ARG A 108 3.95 -3.18 -4.55
CA ARG A 108 5.20 -3.81 -4.15
C ARG A 108 5.36 -3.82 -2.63
N CYS A 109 5.17 -2.69 -1.98
CA CYS A 109 5.32 -2.58 -0.53
C CYS A 109 4.32 -3.45 0.23
N LEU A 110 3.07 -3.51 -0.25
CA LEU A 110 2.01 -4.31 0.33
C LEU A 110 2.31 -5.80 0.17
N ASN A 111 2.51 -6.25 -1.07
CA ASN A 111 2.71 -7.66 -1.41
C ASN A 111 3.98 -8.25 -0.81
N GLU A 112 5.08 -7.50 -0.77
CA GLU A 112 6.32 -7.92 -0.13
C GLU A 112 6.12 -8.14 1.38
N SER A 113 5.37 -7.24 2.03
CA SER A 113 5.13 -7.32 3.47
C SER A 113 4.30 -8.56 3.81
N ILE A 114 3.23 -8.80 3.06
CA ILE A 114 2.35 -9.97 3.23
C ILE A 114 3.12 -11.26 2.98
N ALA A 115 3.82 -11.36 1.84
CA ALA A 115 4.57 -12.56 1.48
C ALA A 115 5.62 -12.90 2.54
N ARG A 116 6.35 -11.90 3.04
CA ARG A 116 7.38 -12.12 4.07
C ARG A 116 6.77 -12.58 5.39
N GLN A 117 5.63 -12.01 5.79
CA GLN A 117 4.99 -12.35 7.06
C GLN A 117 4.33 -13.74 7.01
N ALA A 118 3.65 -14.07 5.91
CA ALA A 118 3.05 -15.38 5.70
C ALA A 118 4.10 -16.49 5.61
N ASN A 119 5.17 -16.28 4.84
CA ASN A 119 6.26 -17.25 4.76
C ASN A 119 6.94 -17.47 6.13
N ALA A 120 7.10 -16.41 6.92
CA ALA A 120 7.66 -16.52 8.26
C ALA A 120 6.73 -17.29 9.21
N GLU A 121 5.42 -17.03 9.16
CA GLU A 121 4.42 -17.76 9.95
C GLU A 121 4.35 -19.24 9.57
N ASP A 122 4.38 -19.53 8.27
CA ASP A 122 4.33 -20.90 7.73
C ASP A 122 5.69 -21.61 7.80
N ASN A 123 6.73 -20.97 8.36
CA ASN A 123 8.12 -21.44 8.40
C ASN A 123 8.62 -21.96 7.04
N CYS A 124 8.22 -21.29 5.97
CA CYS A 124 8.53 -21.67 4.60
C CYS A 124 9.33 -20.59 3.88
N THR A 125 9.92 -20.95 2.75
CA THR A 125 10.64 -20.01 1.88
C THR A 125 10.15 -20.20 0.45
N GLY A 126 10.23 -19.12 -0.34
CA GLY A 126 9.89 -19.16 -1.75
C GLY A 126 8.73 -18.24 -2.09
N ARG A 127 8.05 -18.57 -3.19
CA ARG A 127 7.07 -17.70 -3.82
C ARG A 127 5.72 -17.79 -3.12
N PHE A 128 5.27 -16.67 -2.57
CA PHE A 128 3.93 -16.56 -1.97
C PHE A 128 2.84 -16.23 -3.00
N TRP A 129 3.09 -15.27 -3.90
CA TRP A 129 2.11 -14.84 -4.91
C TRP A 129 2.30 -15.55 -6.25
N GLU A 130 1.22 -16.06 -6.85
CA GLU A 130 1.21 -16.76 -8.15
C GLU A 130 1.65 -15.90 -9.34
N GLY A 131 1.58 -14.57 -9.23
CA GLY A 131 1.76 -13.65 -10.36
C GLY A 131 2.03 -12.20 -9.97
N ARG A 132 2.08 -11.34 -10.99
CA ARG A 132 2.00 -9.89 -10.81
C ARG A 132 0.57 -9.50 -10.47
N PHE A 133 0.40 -8.38 -9.77
CA PHE A 133 -0.94 -7.82 -9.57
C PHE A 133 -1.57 -7.43 -10.91
N LYS A 134 -2.90 -7.47 -10.97
CA LYS A 134 -3.69 -6.95 -12.09
C LYS A 134 -4.29 -5.61 -11.66
N SER A 135 -4.32 -4.64 -12.58
CA SER A 135 -4.91 -3.33 -12.31
C SER A 135 -5.72 -2.86 -13.52
N GLN A 136 -6.86 -2.26 -13.23
CA GLN A 136 -7.73 -1.64 -14.23
C GLN A 136 -8.08 -0.24 -13.73
N ALA A 137 -7.90 0.77 -14.59
CA ALA A 137 -8.31 2.13 -14.27
C ALA A 137 -9.84 2.23 -14.33
N LEU A 138 -10.45 2.75 -13.26
CA LEU A 138 -11.88 3.05 -13.20
C LEU A 138 -12.04 4.54 -13.54
N LEU A 139 -12.62 4.82 -14.70
CA LEU A 139 -12.77 6.19 -15.22
C LEU A 139 -14.23 6.66 -15.22
N ASP A 140 -15.16 5.79 -14.87
CA ASP A 140 -16.59 6.10 -14.86
C ASP A 140 -17.19 5.87 -13.47
N GLU A 141 -18.11 6.75 -13.07
CA GLU A 141 -18.75 6.73 -11.75
C GLU A 141 -19.58 5.45 -11.52
N ARG A 142 -20.09 4.83 -12.59
CA ARG A 142 -20.84 3.57 -12.49
C ARG A 142 -19.94 2.38 -12.22
N ALA A 143 -18.72 2.36 -12.75
CA ALA A 143 -17.69 1.38 -12.52
C ALA A 143 -17.06 1.57 -11.15
N LEU A 144 -16.93 2.82 -10.67
CA LEU A 144 -16.57 3.08 -9.28
C LEU A 144 -17.65 2.54 -8.33
N ALA A 145 -18.93 2.89 -8.53
CA ALA A 145 -20.05 2.40 -7.72
C ALA A 145 -20.20 0.87 -7.78
N ALA A 146 -20.03 0.27 -8.97
CA ALA A 146 -20.05 -1.16 -9.16
C ALA A 146 -18.84 -1.86 -8.51
N CYS A 147 -17.65 -1.25 -8.53
CA CYS A 147 -16.48 -1.79 -7.84
C CYS A 147 -16.60 -1.67 -6.32
N MET A 148 -17.14 -0.56 -5.80
CA MET A 148 -17.42 -0.40 -4.38
C MET A 148 -18.46 -1.43 -3.92
N ALA A 149 -19.60 -1.52 -4.63
CA ALA A 149 -20.62 -2.54 -4.35
C ALA A 149 -20.07 -3.97 -4.49
N TYR A 150 -19.22 -4.24 -5.48
CA TYR A 150 -18.57 -5.55 -5.65
C TYR A 150 -17.67 -5.88 -4.47
N VAL A 151 -16.89 -4.92 -4.00
CA VAL A 151 -15.99 -5.08 -2.86
C VAL A 151 -16.78 -5.32 -1.56
N ASP A 152 -17.81 -4.52 -1.30
CA ASP A 152 -18.68 -4.67 -0.12
C ASP A 152 -19.45 -6.00 -0.14
N LEU A 153 -19.84 -6.48 -1.33
CA LEU A 153 -20.57 -7.74 -1.50
C LEU A 153 -19.66 -8.97 -1.55
N ASN A 154 -18.34 -8.82 -1.70
CA ASN A 154 -17.42 -9.96 -1.81
C ASN A 154 -17.35 -10.83 -0.54
N PRO A 155 -17.32 -10.27 0.69
CA PRO A 155 -17.43 -11.07 1.92
C PRO A 155 -18.71 -11.92 1.98
N ILE A 156 -19.84 -11.38 1.52
CA ILE A 156 -21.12 -12.10 1.46
C ILE A 156 -21.07 -13.22 0.41
N ARG A 157 -20.55 -12.92 -0.78
CA ARG A 157 -20.42 -13.87 -1.89
C ARG A 157 -19.45 -15.01 -1.59
N ALA A 158 -18.43 -14.76 -0.78
CA ALA A 158 -17.50 -15.77 -0.28
C ALA A 158 -18.06 -16.61 0.89
N ASN A 159 -19.35 -16.46 1.23
CA ASN A 159 -20.02 -17.10 2.39
C ASN A 159 -19.42 -16.70 3.76
N MET A 160 -18.70 -15.56 3.84
CA MET A 160 -18.07 -15.08 5.08
C MET A 160 -18.96 -14.10 5.88
N ALA A 161 -20.04 -13.57 5.29
CA ALA A 161 -21.02 -12.72 6.00
C ALA A 161 -22.45 -13.03 5.53
N LYS A 162 -23.44 -13.02 6.44
CA LYS A 162 -24.84 -13.33 6.09
C LYS A 162 -25.62 -12.12 5.58
N THR A 163 -25.18 -10.90 5.88
CA THR A 163 -25.83 -9.66 5.40
C THR A 163 -24.80 -8.53 5.18
N PRO A 164 -25.08 -7.53 4.31
CA PRO A 164 -24.13 -6.47 3.96
C PRO A 164 -23.78 -5.50 5.09
N VAL A 165 -24.49 -5.54 6.21
CA VAL A 165 -24.42 -4.50 7.26
C VAL A 165 -23.39 -4.84 8.35
N GLU A 166 -22.73 -6.00 8.28
CA GLU A 166 -21.77 -6.44 9.30
C GLU A 166 -20.29 -6.20 8.91
N SER A 167 -20.03 -5.60 7.75
CA SER A 167 -18.69 -5.19 7.31
C SER A 167 -18.55 -3.68 7.40
N ALA A 168 -18.25 -3.16 8.59
CA ALA A 168 -17.87 -1.77 8.84
C ALA A 168 -16.76 -1.71 9.88
#